data_AF-A0A848TBS4-F1
#
_entry.id   AF-A0A848TBS4-F1
#
_cell.length_a   1.000
_cell.length_b   1.000
_cell.length_c   1.000
_cell.angle_alpha   90.00
_cell.angle_beta   90.00
_cell.angle_gamma   90.00
#
_symmetry.space_group_name_H-M   'P 1'
#
loop_
_entity.id
_entity.type
_entity.pdbx_description
1 polymer ?
#
loop_
_entity_poly.entity_id
_entity_poly.type
_entity_poly.pdbx_seq_one_letter_code
_entity_poly.pdbx_strand_id
1 'polypeptide(L)' 'AIIFITHNEIHSRLVGDRYTFLALGKVIGAGTSDEIGNEEMRRLMAGGAEMGDLEQELAEI' A
#
# COMPACT_ATOMS: atom_id res chain seq x y z
N ALA A 1 17.30 7.89 -9.10
CA ALA A 1 16.37 7.19 -8.18
C ALA A 1 15.79 5.99 -8.91
N ILE A 2 15.52 4.89 -8.21
CA ILE A 2 14.89 3.69 -8.76
C ILE A 2 13.49 3.59 -8.15
N ILE A 3 12.50 3.25 -8.98
CA ILE A 3 11.13 2.97 -8.51
C ILE A 3 10.88 1.49 -8.73
N PHE A 4 10.61 0.77 -7.64
CA PHE A 4 10.23 -0.64 -7.67
C PHE A 4 8.76 -0.78 -7.29
N ILE A 5 7.96 -1.37 -8.17
CA ILE A 5 6.53 -1.59 -7.96
C ILE A 5 6.29 -3.07 -7.71
N THR A 6 5.71 -3.40 -6.56
CA THR A 6 5.35 -4.76 -6.18
C THR A 6 4.13 -4.74 -5.25
N HIS A 7 3.37 -5.82 -5.24
CA HIS A 7 2.29 -6.08 -4.28
C HIS A 7 2.74 -7.04 -3.16
N ASN A 8 4.02 -7.42 -3.14
CA ASN A 8 4.59 -8.33 -2.16
C ASN A 8 5.42 -7.56 -1.12
N GLU A 9 5.03 -7.65 0.14
CA GLU A 9 5.61 -6.94 1.26
C GLU A 9 7.06 -7.35 1.54
N ILE A 10 7.38 -8.64 1.37
CA ILE A 10 8.71 -9.18 1.63
C ILE A 10 9.70 -8.63 0.60
N HIS A 11 9.35 -8.68 -0.69
CA HIS A 11 10.20 -8.14 -1.75
C HIS A 11 10.37 -6.63 -1.61
N SER A 12 9.30 -5.90 -1.27
CA SER A 12 9.36 -4.45 -1.05
C SER A 12 10.36 -4.09 0.06
N ARG A 13 10.37 -4.84 1.17
CA ARG A 13 11.29 -4.62 2.30
C ARG A 13 12.74 -4.94 2.01
N LEU A 14 12.99 -5.94 1.16
CA LEU A 14 14.35 -6.34 0.82
C LEU A 14 15.10 -5.29 0.01
N VAL A 15 14.38 -4.44 -0.74
CA VAL A 15 14.99 -3.53 -1.71
C VAL A 15 14.65 -2.05 -1.51
N GLY A 16 13.61 -1.74 -0.72
CA GLY A 16 13.12 -0.37 -0.53
C GLY A 16 13.57 0.26 0.80
N ASP A 17 13.83 1.55 0.77
CA ASP A 17 14.05 2.43 1.92
C ASP A 17 12.89 3.44 2.13
N ARG A 18 12.05 3.62 1.10
CA ARG A 18 10.89 4.51 1.04
C ARG A 18 9.74 3.81 0.34
N TYR A 19 8.54 4.02 0.86
CA TYR A 19 7.32 3.38 0.40
C TYR A 19 6.23 4.41 0.13
N THR A 20 5.47 4.14 -0.93
CA THR A 20 4.23 4.83 -1.25
C THR A 20 3.22 3.75 -1.63
N PHE A 21 2.07 3.78 -0.98
CA PHE A 21 0.97 2.85 -1.20
C PHE A 21 -0.13 3.56 -1.98
N LEU A 22 -0.62 2.87 -3.00
CA LEU A 22 -1.63 3.38 -3.91
C LEU A 22 -2.85 2.46 -3.88
N ALA A 23 -4.03 3.06 -3.77
CA ALA A 23 -5.31 2.39 -4.03
C ALA A 23 -6.14 3.28 -4.95
N LEU A 24 -6.73 2.70 -6.00
CA LEU A 24 -7.58 3.42 -6.97
C LEU A 24 -6.98 4.75 -7.49
N GLY A 25 -5.66 4.79 -7.71
CA GLY A 25 -4.96 5.98 -8.19
C GLY A 25 -4.73 7.08 -7.14
N LYS A 26 -5.08 6.85 -5.88
CA LYS A 26 -4.83 7.74 -4.74
C LYS A 26 -3.73 7.18 -3.84
N VAL A 27 -2.97 8.08 -3.21
CA VAL A 27 -1.97 7.71 -2.19
C VAL A 27 -2.70 7.48 -0.87
N ILE A 28 -2.66 6.25 -0.38
CA ILE A 28 -3.28 5.85 0.90
C ILE A 28 -2.28 5.76 2.06
N GLY A 29 -0.98 5.80 1.75
CA GLY A 29 0.08 5.80 2.76
C GLY A 29 1.44 6.07 2.15
N ALA A 30 2.34 6.66 2.92
CA ALA A 30 3.73 6.86 2.54
C ALA A 30 4.61 6.92 3.80
N GLY A 31 5.88 6.50 3.67
CA GLY A 31 6.83 6.50 4.77
C GLY A 31 8.14 5.82 4.43
N THR A 32 9.07 5.81 5.38
CA THR A 32 10.37 5.15 5.31
C THR A 32 10.35 3.76 5.96
N SER A 33 11.42 2.99 5.81
CA SER A 33 11.56 1.67 6.43
C SER A 33 11.54 1.67 7.96
N ASP A 34 11.86 2.79 8.60
CA ASP A 34 11.80 2.94 10.05
C ASP A 34 10.40 3.32 10.55
N GLU A 35 9.62 4.02 9.72
CA GLU A 35 8.26 4.48 10.05
C GLU A 35 7.20 3.40 9.83
N ILE A 36 7.41 2.51 8.84
CA ILE A 36 6.42 1.52 8.44
C ILE A 36 6.76 0.14 9.00
N GLY A 37 5.98 -0.31 9.97
CA GLY A 37 6.05 -1.65 10.55
C GLY A 37 5.54 -2.76 9.61
N ASN A 38 5.87 -4.02 9.91
CA ASN A 38 5.49 -5.18 9.10
C ASN A 38 3.97 -5.30 8.94
N GLU A 39 3.26 -5.12 10.05
CA GLU A 39 1.80 -5.22 10.11
C GLU A 39 1.13 -4.09 9.34
N GLU A 40 1.69 -2.87 9.43
CA GLU A 40 1.18 -1.70 8.73
C GLU A 40 1.37 -1.80 7.22
N MET A 41 2.55 -2.26 6.78
CA MET A 41 2.79 -2.54 5.37
C MET A 41 1.81 -3.58 4.83
N ARG A 42 1.54 -4.66 5.58
CA ARG A 42 0.53 -5.67 5.20
C ARG A 42 -0.86 -5.05 5.10
N ARG A 43 -1.27 -4.21 6.05
CA ARG A 43 -2.55 -3.51 6.01
C ARG A 43 -2.67 -2.61 4.77
N LEU A 44 -1.66 -1.78 4.51
CA LEU A 44 -1.66 -0.86 3.37
C LEU A 44 -1.62 -1.61 2.03
N MET A 45 -0.83 -2.68 1.91
CA MET A 45 -0.81 -3.52 0.70
C MET A 45 -2.09 -4.33 0.49
N ALA A 46 -2.80 -4.67 1.57
CA ALA A 46 -4.12 -5.31 1.50
C ALA A 46 -5.25 -4.32 1.11
N GLY A 47 -4.93 -3.06 0.80
CA GLY A 47 -5.92 -2.06 0.40
C GLY A 47 -6.36 -1.11 1.51
N GLY A 48 -5.63 -1.05 2.62
CA GLY A 48 -5.66 -0.01 3.67
C GLY A 48 -6.99 0.72 3.86
N ALA A 49 -7.80 0.28 4.82
CA ALA A 49 -9.04 0.93 5.30
C ALA A 49 -10.15 1.25 4.26
N GLU A 50 -9.92 1.17 2.95
CA GLU A 50 -10.88 1.50 1.88
C GLU A 50 -11.62 0.27 1.32
N MET A 51 -11.52 -0.91 1.96
CA MET A 51 -12.30 -2.08 1.56
C MET A 51 -13.83 -1.83 1.65
N GLY A 52 -14.26 -0.88 2.48
CA GLY A 52 -15.67 -0.48 2.60
C GLY A 52 -16.16 0.47 1.50
N ASP A 53 -15.27 1.27 0.91
CA ASP A 53 -15.65 2.23 -0.16
C ASP A 53 -15.68 1.54 -1.53
N LEU A 54 -14.85 0.52 -1.74
CA LEU A 54 -14.88 -0.35 -2.93
C LEU A 54 -16.17 -1.17 -3.06
N GLU A 55 -16.76 -1.60 -1.94
CA GLU A 55 -18.07 -2.27 -1.96
C GLU A 55 -19.20 -1.31 -2.40
N GLN A 56 -19.11 -0.02 -2.05
CA GLN A 56 -20.07 0.99 -2.51
C GLN A 56 -19.93 1.28 -4.00
N GLU A 57 -18.69 1.48 -4.51
CA GLU A 57 -18.46 1.70 -5.95
C GLU A 57 -18.89 0.49 -6.80
N LEU A 58 -18.72 -0.75 -6.31
CA LEU A 58 -19.15 -1.95 -7.05
C LEU A 58 -20.66 -2.21 -6.97
N ALA A 59 -21.33 -1.74 -5.92
CA ALA A 59 -22.78 -1.81 -5.78
C ALA A 59 -23.54 -0.76 -6.61
N GLU A 60 -22.85 0.31 -7.05
CA GLU A 60 -23.39 1.34 -7.94
C GLU A 60 -23.33 0.97 -9.44
N ILE A 61 -22.74 -0.18 -9.80
CA ILE A 61 -22.74 -0.76 -11.17
C ILE A 61 -23.85 -1.81 -11.31
#